data_AF-A0AA38CBA2-F1
#
_entry.id   AF-A0AA38CBA2-F1
#
_cell.length_a   1.000
_cell.length_b   1.000
_cell.length_c   1.000
_cell.angle_alpha   90.00
_cell.angle_beta   90.00
_cell.angle_gamma   90.00
#
_symmetry.space_group_name_H-M   'P 1'
#
loop_
_entity.id
_entity.type
_entity.pdbx_description
1 polymer ?
#
loop_
_entity_poly.entity_id
_entity_poly.type
_entity_poly.pdbx_seq_one_letter_code
_entity_poly.pdbx_strand_id
1 'polypeptide(L)'
;MQKAILNPRPEHFPNNEEQPPAMPECFTPNFIDHLHRSFNGPQLAAIQWAAMHTAAGTNRVGSARRQEPWPFTLVQGPPGTGKTHTVWGMLNVIHLVQYQHYYGALLKKLAPESYRQSSRKTKVRHTIMT
;
A
#
# COMPACT_ATOMS: atom_id res chain seq x y z
N MET A 1 2.77 -30.51 16.59
CA MET A 1 2.68 -29.75 15.32
C MET A 1 1.42 -30.12 14.52
N GLN A 2 1.14 -31.38 14.21
CA GLN A 2 -0.08 -31.82 13.50
C GLN A 2 -1.41 -31.29 14.08
N LYS A 3 -1.63 -31.35 15.40
CA LYS A 3 -2.86 -30.83 16.05
C LYS A 3 -3.07 -29.31 15.84
N ALA A 4 -2.01 -28.53 15.67
CA ALA A 4 -2.09 -27.09 15.44
C ALA A 4 -2.36 -26.75 13.97
N ILE A 5 -1.92 -27.60 13.03
CA ILE A 5 -2.20 -27.45 11.59
C ILE A 5 -3.65 -27.80 11.28
N LEU A 6 -4.20 -28.84 11.94
CA LEU A 6 -5.57 -29.31 11.70
C LEU A 6 -6.65 -28.44 12.37
N ASN A 7 -6.30 -27.70 13.44
CA ASN A 7 -7.18 -26.77 14.14
C ASN A 7 -6.47 -25.44 14.39
N PRO A 8 -6.27 -24.62 13.34
CA PRO A 8 -5.60 -23.36 13.50
C PRO A 8 -6.54 -22.37 14.21
N ARG A 9 -6.02 -21.60 15.19
CA ARG A 9 -6.85 -20.69 15.98
C ARG A 9 -7.34 -19.54 15.09
N PRO A 10 -8.65 -19.22 15.07
CA PRO A 10 -9.21 -18.13 14.27
C PRO A 10 -8.54 -16.78 14.52
N GLU A 11 -8.11 -16.55 15.76
CA GLU A 11 -7.39 -15.36 16.23
C GLU A 11 -6.07 -15.11 15.47
N HIS A 12 -5.47 -16.16 14.91
CA HIS A 12 -4.25 -16.09 14.11
C HIS A 12 -4.53 -16.02 12.61
N PHE A 13 -5.78 -15.84 12.17
CA PHE A 13 -6.07 -15.56 10.78
C PHE A 13 -6.41 -14.08 10.61
N PRO A 14 -6.07 -13.49 9.45
CA PRO A 14 -6.55 -12.17 9.11
C PRO A 14 -8.08 -12.16 9.16
N ASN A 15 -8.66 -11.17 9.84
CA ASN A 15 -10.10 -10.95 9.76
C ASN A 15 -10.43 -10.53 8.31
N ASN A 16 -11.12 -11.39 7.57
CA ASN A 16 -11.52 -11.11 6.18
C ASN A 16 -12.49 -9.91 6.05
N GLU A 17 -12.99 -9.38 7.18
CA GLU A 17 -13.88 -8.21 7.26
C GLU A 17 -13.14 -6.88 7.36
N GLU A 18 -11.81 -6.90 7.41
CA GLU A 18 -11.02 -5.68 7.52
C GLU A 18 -11.14 -4.86 6.22
N GLN A 19 -11.70 -3.64 6.35
CA GLN A 19 -11.88 -2.74 5.22
C GLN A 19 -10.50 -2.45 4.58
N PRO A 20 -10.36 -2.55 3.24
CA PRO A 20 -9.06 -2.35 2.63
C PRO A 20 -8.52 -0.95 2.92
N PRO A 21 -7.21 -0.81 3.13
CA PRO A 21 -6.59 0.46 3.49
C PRO A 21 -6.76 1.49 2.37
N ALA A 22 -6.74 2.77 2.75
CA ALA A 22 -6.67 3.85 1.79
C ALA A 22 -5.40 3.74 0.92
N MET A 23 -5.49 4.19 -0.32
CA MET A 23 -4.36 4.18 -1.24
C MET A 23 -3.23 5.13 -0.75
N PRO A 24 -1.96 4.73 -0.89
CA PRO A 24 -0.83 5.59 -0.55
C PRO A 24 -0.89 6.97 -1.23
N GLU A 25 -0.57 8.02 -0.48
CA GLU A 25 -0.59 9.42 -0.95
C GLU A 25 0.35 9.70 -2.13
N CYS A 26 1.31 8.81 -2.40
CA CYS A 26 2.24 8.94 -3.52
C CYS A 26 1.59 8.70 -4.90
N PHE A 27 0.34 8.26 -4.94
CA PHE A 27 -0.38 7.99 -6.19
C PHE A 27 -1.10 9.24 -6.71
N THR A 28 -1.05 9.41 -8.03
CA THR A 28 -1.78 10.48 -8.70
C THR A 28 -3.26 10.12 -8.84
N PRO A 29 -4.18 11.11 -8.88
CA PRO A 29 -5.60 10.85 -9.12
C PRO A 29 -5.86 10.04 -10.39
N ASN A 30 -5.15 10.34 -11.49
CA ASN A 30 -5.28 9.59 -12.75
C ASN A 30 -4.92 8.11 -12.62
N PHE A 31 -3.90 7.79 -11.80
CA PHE A 31 -3.51 6.40 -11.56
C PHE A 31 -4.55 5.68 -10.68
N ILE A 32 -5.08 6.37 -9.67
CA ILE A 32 -6.18 5.85 -8.84
C ILE A 32 -7.40 5.56 -9.73
N ASP A 33 -7.81 6.51 -10.57
CA ASP A 33 -8.92 6.35 -11.51
C ASP A 33 -8.70 5.17 -12.48
N HIS A 34 -7.48 4.99 -12.98
CA HIS A 34 -7.12 3.85 -13.81
C HIS A 34 -7.32 2.52 -13.07
N LEU A 35 -6.91 2.43 -11.80
CA LEU A 35 -7.09 1.22 -11.00
C LEU A 35 -8.58 0.93 -10.75
N HIS A 36 -9.38 1.95 -10.42
CA HIS A 36 -10.82 1.80 -10.23
C HIS A 36 -11.57 1.33 -11.48
N ARG A 37 -11.10 1.72 -12.68
CA ARG A 37 -11.70 1.29 -13.96
C ARG A 37 -11.24 -0.09 -14.41
N SER A 38 -10.02 -0.49 -14.03
CA SER A 38 -9.38 -1.70 -14.53
C SER A 38 -9.61 -2.93 -13.65
N PHE A 39 -9.91 -2.73 -12.36
CA PHE A 39 -10.05 -3.81 -11.38
C PHE A 39 -11.42 -3.76 -10.72
N ASN A 40 -12.02 -4.93 -10.49
CA ASN A 40 -13.23 -5.02 -9.65
C ASN A 40 -12.88 -4.87 -8.16
N GLY A 41 -13.90 -4.75 -7.31
CA GLY A 41 -13.73 -4.48 -5.86
C GLY A 41 -12.75 -5.42 -5.15
N PRO A 42 -12.93 -6.76 -5.18
CA PRO A 42 -12.02 -7.69 -4.52
C PRO A 42 -10.58 -7.63 -5.05
N GLN A 43 -10.40 -7.45 -6.36
CA GLN A 43 -9.06 -7.30 -6.95
C GLN A 43 -8.40 -5.99 -6.52
N LEU A 44 -9.16 -4.89 -6.49
CA LEU A 44 -8.69 -3.59 -6.04
C LEU A 44 -8.30 -3.60 -4.56
N ALA A 45 -9.09 -4.26 -3.71
CA ALA A 45 -8.77 -4.45 -2.29
C ALA A 45 -7.42 -5.17 -2.12
N ALA A 46 -7.20 -6.24 -2.89
CA ALA A 46 -5.95 -6.98 -2.87
C ALA A 46 -4.74 -6.11 -3.30
N ILE A 47 -4.95 -5.23 -4.27
CA ILE A 47 -3.95 -4.25 -4.71
C ILE A 47 -3.67 -3.18 -3.64
N GLN A 48 -4.71 -2.68 -2.95
CA GLN A 48 -4.60 -1.72 -1.85
C GLN A 48 -3.76 -2.28 -0.69
N TRP A 49 -4.00 -3.54 -0.31
CA TRP A 49 -3.19 -4.23 0.71
C TRP A 49 -1.71 -4.33 0.29
N ALA A 50 -1.43 -4.71 -0.96
CA ALA A 50 -0.07 -4.75 -1.48
C ALA A 50 0.62 -3.36 -1.41
N ALA A 51 -0.11 -2.30 -1.73
CA ALA A 51 0.36 -0.93 -1.63
C ALA A 51 0.72 -0.55 -0.19
N MET A 52 -0.18 -0.83 0.75
CA MET A 52 -0.04 -0.49 2.18
C MET A 52 1.14 -1.22 2.81
N HIS A 53 1.28 -2.53 2.59
CA HIS A 53 2.42 -3.30 3.12
C HIS A 53 3.75 -2.78 2.58
N THR A 54 3.79 -2.38 1.32
CA THR A 54 4.98 -1.82 0.68
C THR A 54 5.35 -0.45 1.28
N ALA A 55 4.37 0.43 1.48
CA ALA A 55 4.57 1.76 2.06
C ALA A 55 4.94 1.72 3.55
N ALA A 56 4.37 0.77 4.32
CA ALA A 56 4.68 0.60 5.74
C ALA A 56 6.09 0.04 5.97
N GLY A 57 6.56 -0.86 5.11
CA GLY A 57 7.85 -1.55 5.25
C GLY A 57 9.09 -0.65 5.17
N THR A 58 8.96 0.58 4.65
CA THR A 58 10.09 1.51 4.50
C THR A 58 10.35 2.39 5.72
N ASN A 59 9.42 2.46 6.67
CA ASN A 59 9.50 3.34 7.85
C ASN A 59 10.08 2.65 9.11
N ARG A 60 11.05 1.74 8.94
CA ARG A 60 11.66 1.00 10.06
C ARG A 60 12.60 1.81 10.96
N VAL A 61 12.76 3.11 10.72
CA VAL A 61 13.51 4.01 11.61
C VAL A 61 12.53 4.81 12.47
N GLY A 62 12.04 4.16 13.53
CA GLY A 62 11.54 4.81 14.75
C GLY A 62 10.14 5.41 14.71
N SER A 63 9.10 4.61 14.94
CA SER A 63 8.01 4.96 15.87
C SER A 63 7.03 3.79 16.09
N ALA A 64 6.97 3.34 17.34
CA ALA A 64 5.83 2.84 18.12
C ALA A 64 4.69 2.02 17.46
N ARG A 65 4.65 0.74 17.84
CA ARG A 65 3.49 0.00 18.44
C ARG A 65 2.07 0.49 18.09
N ARG A 66 1.63 0.33 16.85
CA ARG A 66 0.20 0.12 16.52
C ARG A 66 0.19 -0.97 15.46
N GLN A 67 -0.39 -2.13 15.82
CA GLN A 67 -0.55 -3.34 15.00
C GLN A 67 0.35 -3.38 13.76
N GLU A 68 1.51 -4.06 13.87
CA GLU A 68 2.26 -4.44 12.67
C GLU A 68 1.27 -5.09 11.70
N PRO A 69 1.04 -4.51 10.51
CA PRO A 69 0.16 -5.09 9.51
C PRO A 69 0.61 -6.54 9.30
N TRP A 70 -0.35 -7.46 9.22
CA TRP A 70 -0.06 -8.89 9.06
C TRP A 70 1.03 -9.12 8.00
N PRO A 71 2.08 -9.92 8.27
CA PRO A 71 3.30 -9.91 7.45
C PRO A 71 3.11 -10.44 6.01
N PHE A 72 1.95 -11.00 5.70
CA PHE A 72 1.58 -11.44 4.36
C PHE A 72 0.07 -11.31 4.15
N THR A 73 -0.33 -11.03 2.91
CA THR A 73 -1.73 -11.04 2.47
C THR A 73 -1.98 -12.30 1.65
N LEU A 74 -3.05 -13.04 1.97
CA LEU A 74 -3.51 -14.16 1.14
C LEU A 74 -4.58 -13.68 0.17
N VAL A 75 -4.35 -13.88 -1.12
CA VAL A 75 -5.30 -13.49 -2.17
C VAL A 75 -5.75 -14.75 -2.88
N GLN A 76 -6.98 -15.17 -2.59
CA GLN A 76 -7.57 -16.36 -3.16
C GLN A 76 -8.60 -15.98 -4.23
N GLY A 77 -8.53 -16.65 -5.38
CA GLY A 77 -9.44 -16.42 -6.49
C GLY A 77 -9.87 -17.74 -7.15
N PRO A 78 -11.18 -18.01 -7.28
CA PRO A 78 -11.69 -19.15 -8.05
C PRO A 78 -11.15 -19.20 -9.50
N PRO A 79 -11.35 -20.31 -10.23
CA PRO A 79 -11.05 -20.37 -11.66
C PRO A 79 -11.75 -19.24 -12.42
N GLY A 80 -11.03 -18.58 -13.34
CA GLY A 80 -11.58 -17.49 -14.15
C GLY A 80 -11.68 -16.10 -13.49
N THR A 81 -11.33 -15.92 -12.21
CA THR A 81 -11.46 -14.61 -11.52
C THR A 81 -10.31 -13.63 -11.75
N GLY A 82 -9.49 -13.87 -12.77
CA GLY A 82 -8.42 -12.95 -13.16
C GLY A 82 -7.25 -12.85 -12.18
N LYS A 83 -6.92 -13.91 -11.42
CA LYS A 83 -5.77 -13.92 -10.49
C LYS A 83 -4.49 -13.33 -11.09
N THR A 84 -4.14 -13.76 -12.30
CA THR A 84 -2.97 -13.22 -13.02
C THR A 84 -3.09 -11.72 -13.25
N HIS A 85 -4.26 -11.26 -13.70
CA HIS A 85 -4.53 -9.84 -13.90
C HIS A 85 -4.38 -9.05 -12.58
N THR A 86 -4.88 -9.59 -11.45
CA THR A 86 -4.70 -9.00 -10.13
C THR A 86 -3.23 -8.90 -9.71
N VAL A 87 -2.44 -9.95 -9.98
CA VAL A 87 -1.00 -9.95 -9.70
C VAL A 87 -0.28 -8.87 -10.52
N TRP A 88 -0.64 -8.66 -11.78
CA TRP A 88 -0.12 -7.54 -12.58
C TRP A 88 -0.42 -6.18 -11.93
N GLY A 89 -1.65 -5.98 -11.43
CA GLY A 89 -2.02 -4.77 -10.69
C GLY A 89 -1.19 -4.57 -9.43
N MET A 90 -0.99 -5.63 -8.64
CA MET A 90 -0.14 -5.59 -7.44
C MET A 90 1.30 -5.21 -7.77
N LEU A 91 1.89 -5.84 -8.79
CA LEU A 91 3.27 -5.58 -9.19
C LEU A 91 3.47 -4.12 -9.63
N ASN A 92 2.52 -3.57 -10.40
CA ASN A 92 2.57 -2.16 -10.82
C ASN A 92 2.52 -1.20 -9.62
N VAL A 93 1.67 -1.50 -8.64
CA VAL A 93 1.52 -0.70 -7.42
C VAL A 93 2.75 -0.81 -6.52
N ILE A 94 3.27 -2.02 -6.29
CA ILE A 94 4.51 -2.24 -5.53
C ILE A 94 5.67 -1.49 -6.18
N HIS A 95 5.80 -1.62 -7.51
CA HIS A 95 6.82 -0.92 -8.28
C HIS A 95 6.72 0.59 -8.09
N LEU A 96 5.54 1.17 -8.27
CA LEU A 96 5.34 2.62 -8.16
C LEU A 96 5.67 3.13 -6.76
N VAL A 97 5.21 2.45 -5.70
CA VAL A 97 5.52 2.81 -4.31
C VAL A 97 7.04 2.81 -4.09
N GLN A 98 7.72 1.73 -4.48
CA GLN A 98 9.17 1.63 -4.31
C GLN A 98 9.93 2.66 -5.14
N TYR A 99 9.50 2.92 -6.37
CA TYR A 99 10.08 3.95 -7.22
C TYR A 99 9.98 5.35 -6.58
N GLN A 100 8.80 5.71 -6.05
CA GLN A 100 8.61 7.00 -5.38
C GLN A 100 9.47 7.12 -4.11
N HIS A 101 9.60 6.06 -3.33
CA HIS A 101 10.50 6.04 -2.17
C HIS A 101 11.96 6.23 -2.57
N TYR A 102 12.42 5.47 -3.57
CA TYR A 102 13.78 5.58 -4.10
C TYR A 102 14.07 6.98 -4.61
N TYR A 103 13.20 7.52 -5.47
CA TYR A 103 13.36 8.85 -6.04
C TYR A 103 13.35 9.93 -4.96
N GLY A 104 12.45 9.83 -3.97
CA GLY A 104 12.42 10.73 -2.83
C GLY A 104 13.70 10.68 -2.00
N ALA A 105 14.26 9.48 -1.76
CA ALA A 105 15.54 9.33 -1.07
C ALA A 105 16.72 9.91 -1.87
N LEU A 106 16.71 9.72 -3.19
CA LEU A 106 17.73 10.27 -4.09
C LEU A 106 17.71 11.80 -4.09
N LEU A 107 16.53 12.41 -4.20
CA LEU A 107 16.38 13.87 -4.13
C LEU A 107 16.82 14.44 -2.78
N LYS A 108 16.48 13.78 -1.66
CA LYS A 108 16.96 14.17 -0.33
C LYS A 108 18.49 14.18 -0.26
N LYS A 109 19.15 13.25 -0.94
CA LYS A 109 20.61 13.11 -0.94
C LYS A 109 21.31 14.09 -1.91
N LEU A 110 20.76 14.27 -3.11
CA LEU A 110 21.42 15.02 -4.20
C LEU A 110 20.98 16.49 -4.29
N ALA A 111 19.76 16.83 -3.88
CA ALA A 111 19.20 18.17 -4.01
C ALA A 111 18.31 18.54 -2.80
N PRO A 112 18.88 18.62 -1.58
CA PRO A 112 18.12 18.81 -0.35
C PRO A 112 17.30 20.11 -0.32
N GLU A 113 17.81 21.20 -0.92
CA GLU A 113 17.10 22.49 -0.97
C GLU A 113 15.87 22.45 -1.87
N SER A 114 15.96 21.78 -3.03
CA SER A 114 14.84 21.57 -3.95
C SER A 114 13.75 20.69 -3.31
N TYR A 115 14.15 19.68 -2.53
CA TYR A 115 13.22 18.80 -1.81
C TYR A 115 12.46 19.54 -0.68
N ARG A 116 13.12 20.46 0.03
CA ARG A 116 12.47 21.27 1.09
C ARG A 116 11.43 22.25 0.56
N GLN A 117 11.59 22.74 -0.67
CA GLN A 117 10.62 23.66 -1.28
C GLN A 117 9.32 22.96 -1.72
N SER A 118 9.38 21.71 -2.20
CA SER A 118 8.15 20.97 -2.57
C SER A 118 7.30 20.61 -1.35
N SER A 119 7.92 20.18 -0.25
CA SER A 119 7.23 19.85 1.00
C SER A 119 6.61 21.07 1.70
N ARG A 120 7.21 22.27 1.54
CA ARG A 120 6.62 23.53 2.03
C ARG A 120 5.40 23.99 1.23
N LYS A 121 5.39 23.83 -0.10
CA LYS A 121 4.25 24.25 -0.95
C LYS A 121 2.96 23.47 -0.65
N THR A 122 3.06 22.22 -0.21
CA THR A 122 1.90 21.43 0.24
C THR A 122 1.33 21.92 1.57
N LYS A 123 2.18 22.42 2.49
CA LYS A 123 1.75 22.88 3.81
C LYS A 123 1.03 24.24 3.77
N VAL A 124 1.40 25.13 2.84
CA VAL A 124 0.82 26.49 2.73
C VAL A 124 -0.62 26.47 2.19
N ARG A 125 -1.05 25.41 1.48
CA ARG A 125 -2.43 25.31 0.96
C ARG A 125 -3.49 24.96 2.02
N HIS A 126 -3.11 24.56 3.23
CA HIS A 126 -4.06 24.23 4.31
C HIS A 126 -4.27 25.36 5.35
N THR A 127 -3.61 26.52 5.19
CA THR A 127 -3.69 27.63 6.18
C THR A 127 -4.46 28.84 5.65
N ILE A 128 -5.00 28.80 4.43
CA ILE A 128 -5.72 29.94 3.83
C ILE A 128 -7.11 29.48 3.36
N MET A 129 -7.90 28.89 4.25
CA MET A 129 -9.36 28.80 4.13
C MET A 129 -9.98 28.61 5.53
N THR A 130 -10.01 29.71 6.29
CA THR A 130 -10.93 29.95 7.42
C THR A 130 -11.33 31.41 7.37
#